data_AF-A0AA87BIM1-F1
#
_entry.id   AF-A0AA87BIM1-F1
#
_cell.length_a   1.000
_cell.length_b   1.000
_cell.length_c   1.000
_cell.angle_alpha   90.00
_cell.angle_beta   90.00
_cell.angle_gamma   90.00
#
_symmetry.space_group_name_H-M   'P 1'
#
loop_
_entity.id
_entity.type
_entity.pdbx_description
1 polymer ?
#
loop_
_entity_poly.entity_id
_entity_poly.type
_entity_poly.pdbx_seq_one_letter_code
_entity_poly.pdbx_strand_id
1 'polypeptide(L)' 'QVRIWSRFAGLLPEGGHLYIGHSERVSGDAKNVFDNTGITTYRFIGHASGRKA' A
#
# COMPACT_ATOMS: atom_id res chain seq x y z
N GLN A 1 7.05 -7.65 -8.85
CA GLN A 1 6.70 -7.61 -7.41
C GLN A 1 5.48 -6.71 -7.13
N VAL A 2 4.42 -6.73 -7.96
CA VAL A 2 3.24 -5.85 -7.79
C VAL A 2 2.23 -6.43 -6.80
N ARG A 3 2.10 -7.77 -6.79
CA ARG A 3 1.11 -8.50 -5.97
C ARG A 3 1.35 -8.40 -4.45
N ILE A 4 2.57 -8.10 -4.01
CA ILE A 4 2.90 -8.03 -2.58
C ILE A 4 2.28 -6.80 -1.92
N TRP A 5 2.29 -5.67 -2.63
CA TRP A 5 1.70 -4.42 -2.15
C TRP A 5 0.19 -4.54 -1.97
N SER A 6 -0.50 -5.19 -2.90
CA SER A 6 -1.94 -5.47 -2.78
C SER A 6 -2.29 -6.33 -1.55
N ARG A 7 -1.38 -7.21 -1.10
CA ARG A 7 -1.58 -7.99 0.14
C ARG A 7 -1.38 -7.12 1.38
N PHE A 8 -0.37 -6.25 1.40
CA PHE A 8 -0.17 -5.29 2.49
C PHE A 8 -1.33 -4.30 2.61
N ALA A 9 -1.89 -3.85 1.50
CA ALA A 9 -3.11 -3.03 1.48
C ALA A 9 -4.29 -3.72 2.18
N GLY A 10 -4.42 -5.05 2.04
CA GLY A 10 -5.47 -5.82 2.73
C GLY A 10 -5.25 -6.00 4.24
N LEU A 11 -4.05 -5.71 4.75
CA LEU A 11 -3.70 -5.84 6.17
C LEU A 11 -3.62 -4.50 6.89
N LEU A 12 -3.47 -3.40 6.14
CA LEU A 12 -3.34 -2.06 6.71
C LEU A 12 -4.73 -1.44 6.93
N PRO A 13 -4.98 -0.85 8.11
CA PRO A 13 -6.15 -0.03 8.31
C PRO A 13 -6.06 1.24 7.44
N GLU A 14 -7.20 1.81 7.08
CA GLU A 14 -7.27 3.08 6.35
C GLU A 14 -6.43 4.17 7.07
N GLY A 15 -5.57 4.85 6.33
CA GLY A 15 -4.62 5.81 6.87
C GLY A 15 -3.33 5.22 7.46
N GLY A 16 -3.16 3.89 7.44
CA GLY A 16 -1.93 3.20 7.85
C GLY A 16 -0.73 3.56 6.97
N HIS A 17 0.48 3.45 7.53
CA HIS A 17 1.73 3.77 6.82
C HIS A 17 2.50 2.51 6.46
N LEU A 18 3.00 2.48 5.24
CA LEU A 18 3.88 1.46 4.68
C LEU A 18 5.25 2.09 4.40
N TYR A 19 6.27 1.58 5.08
CA TYR A 19 7.66 1.93 4.86
C TYR A 19 8.30 0.86 4.00
N ILE A 20 9.00 1.27 2.95
CA ILE A 20 9.68 0.35 2.02
C ILE A 20 11.17 0.63 1.99
N GLY A 21 11.97 -0.28 1.43
CA GLY A 21 13.40 -0.06 1.21
C GLY A 21 13.69 1.02 0.17
N HIS A 22 14.90 1.60 0.20
CA HIS A 22 15.33 2.67 -0.72
C HIS A 22 15.34 2.25 -2.20
N SER A 23 15.61 0.97 -2.46
CA SER A 23 15.54 0.38 -3.80
C SER A 23 14.13 -0.12 -4.18
N GLU A 24 13.18 -0.11 -3.24
CA GLU A 24 11.82 -0.55 -3.49
C GLU A 24 10.96 0.59 -4.04
N ARG A 25 10.00 0.22 -4.88
CA ARG A 25 9.04 1.14 -5.49
C ARG A 25 7.68 0.46 -5.53
N VAL A 26 6.65 1.16 -5.07
CA VAL A 26 5.26 0.75 -5.31
C VAL A 26 4.92 1.11 -6.76
N SER A 27 4.54 0.10 -7.53
CA SER A 27 4.23 0.22 -8.97
C SER A 27 2.99 -0.62 -9.30
N GLY A 28 2.29 -0.25 -10.38
CA GLY A 28 1.04 -0.90 -10.80
C GLY A 28 -0.17 -0.46 -9.97
N ASP A 29 -1.18 -1.31 -9.88
CA ASP A 29 -2.48 -1.01 -9.23
C ASP A 29 -2.36 -0.60 -7.76
N ALA A 30 -1.29 -1.02 -7.08
CA ALA A 30 -1.02 -0.63 -5.71
C ALA A 30 -0.80 0.88 -5.53
N LYS A 31 -0.32 1.60 -6.56
CA LYS A 31 -0.24 3.07 -6.51
C LYS A 31 -1.60 3.75 -6.35
N ASN A 32 -2.69 3.09 -6.77
CA ASN A 32 -4.03 3.67 -6.64
C ASN A 32 -4.58 3.59 -5.20
N VAL A 33 -3.98 2.74 -4.35
CA VAL A 33 -4.40 2.56 -2.95
C VAL A 33 -3.35 3.02 -1.95
N PHE A 34 -2.15 3.35 -2.43
CA PHE A 34 -1.04 3.88 -1.64
C PHE A 34 -0.63 5.25 -2.16
N ASP A 35 -0.83 6.26 -1.33
CA ASP A 35 -0.38 7.62 -1.58
C ASP A 35 1.09 7.77 -1.15
N ASN A 36 1.90 8.48 -1.93
CA ASN A 36 3.31 8.69 -1.62
C ASN A 36 3.46 9.95 -0.76
N THR A 37 3.64 9.75 0.55
CA THR A 37 3.72 10.86 1.50
C THR A 37 5.15 11.26 1.87
N GLY A 38 6.17 10.52 1.40
CA GLY A 38 7.57 10.86 1.63
C GLY A 38 8.56 9.90 0.98
N ILE A 39 9.85 10.09 1.28
CA ILE A 39 10.92 9.19 0.81
C ILE A 39 10.65 7.80 1.40
N THR A 40 10.46 6.83 0.51
CA THR A 40 10.13 5.43 0.84
C THR A 40 8.92 5.26 1.77
N THR A 41 8.04 6.24 1.82
CA THR A 41 6.90 6.26 2.74
C THR A 41 5.62 6.36 1.93
N TYR A 42 4.73 5.40 2.15
CA TYR A 42 3.44 5.33 1.49
C TYR A 42 2.33 5.25 2.52
N ARG A 43 1.28 6.04 2.34
CA ARG A 43 0.09 5.99 3.17
C ARG A 43 -1.00 5.22 2.45
N PHE A 44 -1.55 4.22 3.10
CA PHE A 44 -2.71 3.50 2.59
C PHE A 44 -3.93 4.43 2.68
N ILE A 45 -4.43 4.86 1.52
CA ILE A 45 -5.57 5.77 1.41
C ILE A 45 -6.92 5.05 1.34
N GLY A 46 -6.88 3.71 1.33
CA GLY A 46 -8.08 2.88 1.28
C GLY A 46 -8.61 2.67 -0.14
N HIS A 47 -9.01 1.42 -0.43
CA HIS A 47 -10.01 1.13 -1.45
C HIS A 47 -10.70 -0.21 -1.15
N ALA A 48 -12.03 -0.13 -1.01
CA ALA A 48 -13.08 -1.15 -0.87
C ALA A 48 -12.69 -2.52 -0.27
N SER A 49 -12.99 -2.66 1.03
CA SER A 49 -13.45 -3.86 1.73
C SER A 49 -13.36 -5.19 0.96
N GLY A 50 -12.42 -6.03 1.38
CA GLY A 50 -12.45 -7.47 1.19
C GLY A 50 -12.53 -8.18 2.53
N ARG A 51 -13.60 -7.97 3.30
CA ARG A 51 -13.90 -8.83 4.46
C ARG A 51 -14.28 -10.23 3.95
N LYS A 52 -13.48 -11.23 4.30
CA LYS A 52 -13.89 -12.63 4.51
C LYS A 52 -13.02 -13.14 5.68
N ALA A 53 -13.60 -13.23 6.87
CA ALA A 53 -14.29 -14.41 7.42
C ALA A 53 -13.29 -15.52 7.71
#